data_AF-A0A517YPV8-F1
#
_entry.id   AF-A0A517YPV8-F1
#
_cell.length_a   1.000
_cell.length_b   1.000
_cell.length_c   1.000
_cell.angle_alpha   90.00
_cell.angle_beta   90.00
_cell.angle_gamma   90.00
#
_symmetry.space_group_name_H-M   'P 1'
#
loop_
_entity.id
_entity.type
_entity.pdbx_description
1 polymer ?
#
loop_
_entity_poly.entity_id
_entity_poly.type
_entity_poly.pdbx_seq_one_letter_code
_entity_poly.pdbx_strand_id
1 'polypeptide(L)'
;MRGYMMLLLMALAMMGGCASMQERALVKDSIVVGAGFEVDYTAPMDGKVYYYDRTSHRIIITKSLKKGEGFHVVSGPNDQRLQSILGVEARKARMLLYFRPDAYATPQYNLNDAAY
;
A
#
# COMPACT_ATOMS: atom_id res chain seq x y z
N MET A 1 47.26 -17.80 -17.44
CA MET A 1 46.05 -18.15 -16.64
C MET A 1 45.87 -17.17 -15.46
N ARG A 2 45.73 -15.87 -15.71
CA ARG A 2 45.56 -14.84 -14.65
C ARG A 2 44.55 -13.73 -15.00
N GLY A 3 43.89 -13.82 -16.17
CA GLY A 3 42.98 -12.77 -16.65
C GLY A 3 41.49 -13.06 -16.42
N TYR A 4 41.09 -14.31 -16.22
CA TYR A 4 39.67 -14.68 -16.14
C TYR A 4 39.07 -14.63 -14.73
N MET A 5 39.92 -14.60 -13.69
CA MET A 5 39.43 -14.60 -12.29
C MET A 5 38.96 -13.21 -11.82
N MET A 6 39.32 -12.14 -12.55
CA MET A 6 38.91 -10.77 -12.21
C MET A 6 37.64 -10.33 -12.94
N LEU A 7 37.26 -11.01 -14.03
CA LEU A 7 36.03 -10.75 -14.80
C LEU A 7 34.78 -11.40 -14.17
N LEU A 8 34.94 -12.38 -13.28
CA LEU A 8 33.80 -13.08 -12.68
C LEU A 8 33.22 -12.38 -11.43
N LEU A 9 33.98 -11.47 -10.80
CA LEU A 9 33.56 -10.77 -9.57
C LEU A 9 32.72 -9.51 -9.81
N MET A 10 32.68 -8.99 -11.04
CA MET A 10 31.98 -7.74 -11.36
C MET A 10 30.50 -7.94 -11.75
N ALA A 11 30.06 -9.18 -11.98
CA ALA A 11 28.69 -9.50 -12.37
C ALA A 11 27.70 -9.60 -11.19
N LEU A 12 28.18 -9.66 -9.94
CA LEU A 12 27.30 -9.85 -8.76
C LEU A 12 26.79 -8.55 -8.11
N ALA A 13 27.25 -7.37 -8.54
CA ALA A 13 26.96 -6.12 -7.83
C ALA A 13 25.70 -5.37 -8.31
N MET A 14 24.97 -5.87 -9.32
CA MET A 14 23.86 -5.13 -9.95
C MET A 14 22.44 -5.56 -9.55
N MET A 15 22.29 -6.47 -8.57
CA MET A 15 20.99 -6.81 -8.00
C MET A 15 20.71 -6.10 -6.66
N GLY A 16 21.28 -4.91 -6.47
CA GLY A 16 20.85 -3.95 -5.45
C GLY A 16 19.56 -3.27 -5.88
N GLY A 17 18.46 -4.01 -5.97
CA GLY A 17 17.14 -3.45 -6.21
C GLY A 17 16.75 -2.50 -5.07
N CYS A 18 16.81 -1.20 -5.33
CA CYS A 18 16.10 -0.21 -4.52
C CYS A 18 14.60 -0.46 -4.64
N ALA A 19 14.06 -1.34 -3.79
CA ALA A 19 12.64 -1.50 -3.58
C ALA A 19 12.30 -1.24 -2.10
N SER A 20 12.92 -0.21 -1.51
CA SER A 20 12.59 0.27 -0.17
C SER A 20 12.29 1.76 -0.21
N MET A 21 11.32 2.16 -1.05
CA MET A 21 10.83 3.53 -1.04
C MET A 21 9.35 3.59 -1.36
N GLN A 22 8.53 2.98 -0.50
CA GLN A 22 7.08 3.18 -0.56
C GLN A 22 6.47 3.38 0.84
N GLU A 23 7.25 4.00 1.74
CA GLU A 23 6.85 4.22 3.14
C GLU A 23 6.37 5.65 3.41
N ARG A 24 6.52 6.61 2.49
CA ARG A 24 6.22 8.04 2.75
C ARG A 24 5.12 8.68 1.91
N ALA A 25 4.65 8.03 0.86
CA ALA A 25 3.47 8.46 0.13
C ALA A 25 2.24 7.67 0.60
N LEU A 26 2.10 7.50 1.92
CA LEU A 26 0.94 6.88 2.58
C LEU A 26 -0.30 7.67 2.21
N VAL A 27 -0.84 7.27 1.05
CA VAL A 27 -1.98 7.78 0.31
C VAL A 27 -2.17 9.28 0.54
N LYS A 28 -1.35 10.08 -0.15
CA LYS A 28 -1.52 11.54 -0.20
C LYS A 28 -3.02 11.84 -0.41
N ASP A 29 -3.53 12.77 0.38
CA ASP A 29 -4.93 13.21 0.36
C ASP A 29 -5.94 12.14 0.87
N SER A 30 -5.48 11.18 1.66
CA SER A 30 -6.36 10.23 2.38
C SER A 30 -6.64 10.63 3.82
N ILE A 31 -7.78 10.15 4.31
CA ILE A 31 -8.23 10.29 5.69
C ILE A 31 -8.44 8.91 6.32
N VAL A 32 -8.19 8.78 7.62
CA VAL A 32 -8.51 7.56 8.37
C VAL A 32 -10.01 7.53 8.60
N VAL A 33 -10.68 6.46 8.16
CA VAL A 33 -12.14 6.28 8.27
C VAL A 33 -12.53 5.06 9.09
N GLY A 34 -11.55 4.27 9.54
CA GLY A 34 -11.78 3.11 10.40
C GLY A 34 -10.48 2.53 10.92
N ALA A 35 -10.58 1.64 11.91
CA ALA A 35 -9.45 0.96 12.51
C ALA A 35 -9.85 -0.41 13.05
N GLY A 36 -8.88 -1.30 13.19
CA GLY A 36 -9.08 -2.63 13.77
C GLY A 36 -9.39 -3.71 12.75
N PHE A 37 -9.82 -4.85 13.30
CA PHE A 37 -10.03 -6.13 12.60
C PHE A 37 -11.44 -6.29 12.04
N GLU A 38 -12.34 -5.41 12.46
CA GLU A 38 -13.71 -5.33 11.99
C GLU A 38 -13.97 -3.87 11.62
N VAL A 39 -14.22 -3.63 10.33
CA VAL A 39 -14.48 -2.29 9.81
C VAL A 39 -15.61 -2.37 8.81
N ASP A 40 -16.58 -1.49 8.98
CA ASP A 40 -17.64 -1.21 8.03
C ASP A 40 -17.58 0.26 7.63
N TYR A 41 -17.51 0.52 6.33
CA TYR A 41 -17.40 1.87 5.78
C TYR A 41 -18.20 1.98 4.49
N THR A 42 -19.04 3.02 4.41
CA THR A 42 -19.75 3.38 3.17
C THR A 42 -19.15 4.64 2.57
N ALA A 43 -18.77 4.59 1.30
CA ALA A 43 -18.13 5.71 0.64
C ALA A 43 -19.11 6.88 0.42
N PRO A 44 -18.84 8.10 0.94
CA PRO A 44 -19.71 9.26 0.73
C PRO A 44 -19.61 9.82 -0.70
N MET A 45 -18.55 9.44 -1.43
CA MET A 45 -18.27 9.83 -2.81
C MET A 45 -17.34 8.80 -3.46
N ASP A 46 -17.09 8.94 -4.77
CA ASP A 46 -16.14 8.09 -5.48
C ASP A 46 -14.72 8.25 -4.93
N GLY A 47 -14.02 7.13 -4.79
CA GLY A 47 -12.66 7.12 -4.28
C GLY A 47 -12.08 5.73 -4.11
N LYS A 48 -11.00 5.64 -3.33
CA LYS A 48 -10.32 4.39 -3.00
C LYS A 48 -10.16 4.21 -1.51
N VAL A 49 -10.40 3.00 -1.04
CA VAL A 49 -10.04 2.57 0.31
C VAL A 49 -8.75 1.78 0.32
N TYR A 50 -8.00 1.93 1.41
CA TYR A 50 -6.75 1.23 1.66
C TYR A 50 -6.80 0.66 3.07
N TYR A 51 -6.85 -0.66 3.18
CA TYR A 51 -6.70 -1.35 4.45
C TYR A 51 -5.21 -1.58 4.70
N TYR A 52 -4.69 -1.00 5.77
CA TYR A 52 -3.26 -0.81 6.00
C TYR A 52 -2.87 -1.35 7.37
N ASP A 53 -1.79 -2.15 7.40
CA ASP A 53 -1.14 -2.51 8.65
C ASP A 53 -0.07 -1.48 8.99
N ARG A 54 -0.32 -0.70 10.05
CA ARG A 54 0.61 0.28 10.58
C ARG A 54 1.81 -0.34 11.28
N THR A 55 1.72 -1.58 11.74
CA THR A 55 2.85 -2.26 12.40
C THR A 55 3.94 -2.62 11.40
N SER A 56 3.57 -3.23 10.27
CA SER A 56 4.52 -3.60 9.21
C SER A 56 4.71 -2.55 8.12
N HIS A 57 3.95 -1.45 8.17
CA HIS A 57 3.92 -0.40 7.18
C HIS A 57 3.48 -0.85 5.77
N ARG A 58 2.46 -1.72 5.69
CA ARG A 58 2.04 -2.36 4.43
C ARG A 58 0.56 -2.16 4.14
N ILE A 59 0.24 -1.91 2.87
CA ILE A 59 -1.13 -1.96 2.37
C ILE A 59 -1.51 -3.42 2.15
N ILE A 60 -2.60 -3.85 2.77
CA ILE A 60 -3.13 -5.20 2.72
C ILE A 60 -4.20 -5.30 1.62
N ILE A 61 -5.09 -4.32 1.54
CA ILE A 61 -6.18 -4.28 0.56
C ILE A 61 -6.25 -2.89 -0.05
N THR A 62 -6.46 -2.81 -1.36
CA THR A 62 -6.87 -1.59 -2.07
C THR A 62 -8.15 -1.89 -2.84
N LYS A 63 -9.17 -1.05 -2.69
CA LYS A 63 -10.43 -1.19 -3.44
C LYS A 63 -10.94 0.18 -3.88
N SER A 64 -11.32 0.32 -5.14
CA SER A 64 -12.09 1.48 -5.61
C SER A 64 -13.54 1.31 -5.19
N LEU A 65 -14.14 2.38 -4.68
CA LEU A 65 -15.55 2.42 -4.28
C LEU A 65 -16.26 3.54 -5.04
N LYS A 66 -17.49 3.25 -5.46
CA LYS A 66 -18.43 4.29 -5.89
C LYS A 66 -19.16 4.89 -4.70
N LYS A 67 -19.71 6.10 -4.87
CA LYS A 67 -20.59 6.72 -3.87
C LYS A 67 -21.70 5.75 -3.44
N GLY A 68 -21.84 5.54 -2.13
CA GLY A 68 -22.80 4.63 -1.53
C GLY A 68 -22.36 3.17 -1.49
N GLU A 69 -21.22 2.81 -2.07
CA GLU A 69 -20.68 1.45 -1.99
C GLU A 69 -20.00 1.21 -0.63
N GLY A 70 -20.25 0.03 -0.08
CA GLY A 70 -19.65 -0.44 1.17
C GLY A 70 -18.30 -1.13 0.99
N PHE A 71 -17.47 -0.98 2.02
CA PHE A 71 -16.31 -1.81 2.29
C PHE A 71 -16.47 -2.42 3.67
N HIS A 72 -16.47 -3.75 3.71
CA HIS A 72 -16.62 -4.51 4.93
C HIS A 72 -15.48 -5.52 5.03
N VAL A 73 -14.79 -5.51 6.17
CA VAL A 73 -13.76 -6.49 6.52
C VAL A 73 -14.03 -6.97 7.93
N VAL A 74 -14.10 -8.28 8.08
CA VAL A 74 -14.07 -8.98 9.37
C VAL A 74 -12.95 -10.00 9.28
N SER A 75 -11.87 -9.77 10.01
CA SER A 75 -10.73 -10.68 10.06
C SER A 75 -10.24 -10.77 11.49
N GLY A 76 -10.52 -11.86 12.18
CA GLY A 76 -10.17 -11.98 13.59
C GLY A 76 -8.65 -11.97 13.84
N PRO A 77 -8.21 -11.63 15.07
CA PRO A 77 -6.79 -11.68 15.46
C PRO A 77 -6.16 -13.09 15.41
N ASN A 78 -6.98 -14.12 15.19
CA ASN A 78 -6.54 -15.52 15.01
C ASN A 78 -6.65 -15.99 13.55
N ASP A 79 -6.95 -15.09 12.60
CA ASP A 79 -7.04 -15.44 11.18
C ASP A 79 -5.65 -15.80 10.64
N GLN A 80 -5.45 -17.07 10.27
CA GLN A 80 -4.18 -17.59 9.75
C GLN A 80 -3.81 -16.99 8.39
N ARG A 81 -4.79 -16.63 7.56
CA ARG A 81 -4.52 -15.97 6.27
C ARG A 81 -3.98 -14.58 6.51
N LEU A 82 -4.58 -13.85 7.45
CA LEU A 82 -4.12 -12.52 7.82
C LEU A 82 -2.70 -12.59 8.40
N GLN A 83 -2.41 -13.52 9.31
CA GLN A 83 -1.06 -13.73 9.84
C GLN A 83 -0.02 -14.01 8.74
N SER A 84 -0.37 -14.84 7.77
CA SER A 84 0.51 -15.16 6.63
C SER A 84 0.81 -13.93 5.77
N ILE A 85 -0.17 -13.04 5.59
CA ILE A 85 0.00 -11.80 4.82
C ILE A 85 0.85 -10.79 5.59
N LEU A 86 0.59 -10.66 6.89
CA LEU A 86 1.24 -9.68 7.77
C LEU A 86 2.68 -10.06 8.11
N GLY A 87 3.01 -11.36 8.17
CA GLY A 87 4.32 -11.85 8.60
C GLY A 87 4.59 -11.64 10.10
N VAL A 88 3.55 -11.26 10.85
CA VAL A 88 3.57 -11.06 12.31
C VAL A 88 2.30 -11.68 12.92
N GLU A 89 2.32 -11.92 14.22
CA GLU A 89 1.10 -12.26 14.95
C GLU A 89 0.04 -11.17 14.74
N ALA A 90 -1.14 -11.53 14.24
CA ALA A 90 -2.20 -10.56 13.93
C ALA A 90 -2.60 -9.74 15.17
N ARG A 91 -2.50 -10.30 16.39
CA ARG A 91 -2.72 -9.54 17.65
C ARG A 91 -1.81 -8.32 17.84
N LYS A 92 -0.64 -8.30 17.21
CA LYS A 92 0.32 -7.18 17.26
C LYS A 92 0.12 -6.19 16.11
N ALA A 93 -0.71 -6.53 15.14
CA ALA A 93 -0.97 -5.69 13.97
C ALA A 93 -1.88 -4.51 14.34
N ARG A 94 -1.62 -3.37 13.70
CA ARG A 94 -2.36 -2.13 13.93
C ARG A 94 -3.04 -1.74 12.63
N MET A 95 -4.23 -2.28 12.43
CA MET A 95 -4.99 -2.10 11.20
C MET A 95 -5.69 -0.75 11.15
N LEU A 96 -5.56 -0.04 10.03
CA LEU A 96 -6.23 1.21 9.72
C LEU A 96 -6.90 1.12 8.35
N LEU A 97 -8.07 1.73 8.22
CA LEU A 97 -8.72 1.95 6.94
C LEU A 97 -8.58 3.41 6.55
N TYR A 98 -7.91 3.66 5.42
CA TYR A 98 -7.85 4.98 4.80
C TYR A 98 -8.84 5.08 3.66
N PHE A 99 -9.40 6.26 3.43
CA PHE A 99 -10.17 6.59 2.24
C PHE A 99 -9.56 7.81 1.56
N ARG A 100 -9.39 7.74 0.23
CA ARG A 100 -8.98 8.85 -0.62
C ARG A 100 -10.07 9.11 -1.66
N PRO A 101 -10.76 10.26 -1.58
CA PRO A 101 -11.64 10.73 -2.64
C PRO A 101 -10.92 10.89 -3.98
N ASP A 102 -11.57 10.54 -5.08
CA ASP A 102 -11.01 10.76 -6.42
C ASP A 102 -10.94 12.25 -6.79
N ALA A 103 -11.78 13.08 -6.17
CA ALA A 103 -11.74 14.54 -6.31
C ALA A 103 -10.40 15.17 -5.86
N TYR A 104 -9.62 14.46 -5.03
CA TYR A 104 -8.29 14.89 -4.61
C TYR A 104 -7.17 14.21 -5.40
N ALA A 105 -7.49 13.39 -6.41
CA ALA A 105 -6.47 12.90 -7.33
C ALA A 105 -5.88 14.11 -8.08
N THR A 106 -4.63 14.47 -7.74
CA THR A 106 -3.95 15.57 -8.43
C THR A 106 -3.94 15.25 -9.93
N PRO A 107 -4.38 16.15 -10.82
CA PRO A 107 -4.25 15.94 -12.25
C PRO A 107 -2.81 15.61 -12.56
N GLN A 108 -2.58 14.50 -13.27
CA GLN A 108 -1.25 14.13 -13.70
C GLN A 108 -0.85 15.17 -14.75
N TYR A 109 -0.11 16.21 -14.32
CA TYR A 109 0.31 17.31 -15.19
C TYR A 109 1.15 16.71 -16.32
N ASN A 110 0.57 16.65 -17.51
CA ASN A 110 1.26 16.18 -18.69
C ASN A 110 2.27 17.27 -19.08
N LEU A 111 3.54 17.02 -18.83
CA LEU A 111 4.62 17.96 -19.14
C LEU A 111 4.69 18.30 -20.64
N ASN A 112 3.99 17.55 -21.50
CA ASN A 112 3.86 17.84 -22.93
C ASN A 112 2.83 18.93 -23.25
N ASP A 113 1.96 19.31 -22.31
CA ASP A 113 0.92 20.34 -22.53
C ASP A 113 1.45 21.76 -22.25
N ALA A 114 2.69 21.91 -21.77
CA ALA A 114 3.33 23.18 -21.43
C ALA A 114 4.15 23.80 -22.58
N ALA A 115 4.07 23.24 -23.79
CA ALA A 115 4.82 23.70 -24.96
C ALA A 115 3.88 24.27 -26.03
N TYR A 116 3.30 25.44 -25.78
CA TYR A 116 2.73 26.32 -26.81
C TYR A 116 2.96 27.79 -26.46
#